data_AF-A0A381I5T7-F1
#
_entry.id   AF-A0A381I5T7-F1
#
_cell.length_a   1.000
_cell.length_b   1.000
_cell.length_c   1.000
_cell.angle_alpha   90.00
_cell.angle_beta   90.00
_cell.angle_gamma   90.00
#
_symmetry.space_group_name_H-M   'P 1'
#
loop_
_entity.id
_entity.type
_entity.pdbx_description
1 polymer ?
#
loop_
_entity_poly.entity_id
_entity_poly.type
_entity_poly.pdbx_seq_one_letter_code
_entity_poly.pdbx_strand_id
1 'polypeptide(L)'
;MIGLWVLLGLSFSFAIFKHFTAVDTHTIHETTIIEKEYVDTHNVENFVENFAKVYYSWELNDQSIDNRMENLKAYLTEELQALNIDTVRKDIPVSSSVRGVQIWMVKADGEKPV
;
A
#
# COMPACT_ATOMS: atom_id res chain seq x y z
N MET A 1 27.28 -17.27 61.75
CA MET A 1 25.92 -16.67 61.73
C MET A 1 25.73 -15.63 60.63
N ILE A 2 26.75 -14.85 60.22
CA ILE A 2 26.63 -13.86 59.11
C ILE A 2 26.59 -14.51 57.71
N GLY A 3 27.35 -15.57 57.46
CA GLY A 3 27.48 -16.15 56.11
C GLY A 3 26.17 -16.67 55.51
N LEU A 4 25.25 -17.16 56.35
CA LEU A 4 23.94 -17.66 55.91
C LEU A 4 23.06 -16.52 55.38
N TRP A 5 23.09 -15.35 56.04
CA TRP A 5 22.35 -14.17 55.61
C TRP A 5 22.90 -13.57 54.31
N VAL A 6 24.23 -13.59 54.14
CA VAL A 6 24.87 -13.14 52.89
C VAL A 6 24.52 -14.08 51.74
N LEU A 7 24.58 -15.40 51.95
CA LEU A 7 24.20 -16.39 50.94
C LEU A 7 22.73 -16.24 50.51
N LEU A 8 21.85 -16.02 51.49
CA LEU A 8 20.42 -15.82 51.26
C LEU A 8 20.16 -14.55 50.43
N GLY A 9 20.78 -13.42 50.79
CA GLY A 9 20.63 -12.16 50.07
C GLY A 9 21.15 -12.25 48.63
N LEU A 10 22.25 -12.97 48.40
CA LEU A 10 22.81 -13.16 47.06
C LEU A 10 21.90 -14.01 46.17
N SER A 11 21.36 -15.11 46.71
CA SER A 11 20.42 -15.97 46.00
C SER A 11 19.12 -15.24 45.67
N PHE A 12 18.58 -14.46 46.61
CA PHE A 12 17.36 -13.70 46.43
C PHE A 12 17.53 -12.60 45.37
N SER A 13 18.64 -11.87 45.40
CA SER A 13 18.99 -10.85 44.39
C SER A 13 19.10 -11.46 42.98
N PHE A 14 19.72 -12.64 42.87
CA PHE A 14 19.86 -13.34 41.59
C PHE A 14 18.51 -13.82 41.04
N ALA A 15 17.61 -14.27 41.90
CA ALA A 15 16.25 -14.68 41.50
C ALA A 15 15.42 -13.49 40.97
N ILE A 16 15.48 -12.34 41.65
CA ILE A 16 14.81 -11.10 41.20
C ILE A 16 15.37 -10.65 39.86
N PHE A 17 16.70 -10.61 39.71
CA PHE A 17 17.34 -10.23 38.45
C PHE A 17 16.90 -11.14 37.29
N LYS A 18 16.95 -12.46 37.49
CA LYS A 18 16.48 -13.44 36.48
C LYS A 18 15.01 -13.27 36.13
N HIS A 19 14.15 -12.95 37.11
CA HIS A 19 12.72 -12.74 36.89
C HIS A 19 12.46 -11.48 36.04
N PHE A 20 13.12 -10.36 36.36
CA PHE A 20 13.00 -9.14 35.55
C PHE A 20 13.58 -9.31 34.15
N THR A 21 14.78 -9.88 34.00
CA THR A 21 15.37 -10.13 32.67
C THR A 21 14.51 -11.09 31.85
N ALA A 22 13.87 -12.10 32.46
CA ALA A 22 12.97 -13.02 31.77
C ALA A 22 11.65 -12.36 31.34
N VAL A 23 11.08 -11.48 32.17
CA VAL A 23 9.86 -10.73 31.85
C VAL A 23 10.11 -9.71 30.74
N ASP A 24 11.24 -9.00 30.77
CA ASP A 24 11.63 -8.08 29.70
C ASP A 24 11.86 -8.86 28.39
N THR A 25 12.63 -9.97 28.45
CA THR A 25 12.98 -10.81 27.28
C THR A 25 11.77 -11.40 26.54
N HIS A 26 10.64 -11.64 27.22
CA HIS A 26 9.47 -12.21 26.57
C HIS A 26 8.53 -11.18 25.92
N THR A 27 8.81 -9.88 26.07
CA THR A 27 7.92 -8.81 25.56
C THR A 27 8.65 -7.83 24.63
N ILE A 28 9.95 -7.99 24.40
CA ILE A 28 10.68 -7.13 23.44
C ILE A 28 10.50 -7.56 21.97
N HIS A 29 9.95 -8.75 21.70
CA HIS A 29 9.73 -9.22 20.32
C HIS A 29 8.39 -8.81 19.70
N GLU A 30 7.49 -8.20 20.45
CA GLU A 30 6.19 -7.75 19.93
C GLU A 30 5.99 -6.24 20.01
N THR A 31 7.07 -5.51 20.27
CA THR A 31 7.09 -4.05 20.06
C THR A 31 8.24 -3.69 19.14
N THR A 32 8.40 -4.43 18.04
CA THR A 32 8.70 -3.73 16.79
C THR A 32 7.50 -2.83 16.57
N ILE A 33 7.64 -1.61 17.06
CA ILE A 33 6.95 -0.44 16.57
C ILE A 33 7.08 -0.59 15.05
N ILE A 34 6.05 -1.14 14.41
CA ILE A 34 5.81 -0.86 13.01
C ILE A 34 5.49 0.62 13.11
N GLU A 35 6.54 1.42 13.01
CA GLU A 35 6.50 2.79 12.58
C GLU A 35 5.86 2.68 11.21
N LYS A 36 4.53 2.57 11.20
CA LYS A 36 3.73 2.68 10.00
C LYS A 36 3.93 4.12 9.64
N GLU A 37 4.99 4.39 8.89
CA GLU A 37 5.12 5.59 8.10
C GLU A 37 3.75 5.79 7.46
N TYR A 38 3.06 6.85 7.88
CA TYR A 38 1.75 7.17 7.36
C TYR A 38 1.97 7.68 5.94
N VAL A 39 2.14 6.75 5.01
CA VAL A 39 2.23 7.07 3.59
C VAL A 39 0.81 7.46 3.17
N ASP A 40 0.60 8.75 2.94
CA ASP A 40 -0.65 9.23 2.38
C ASP A 40 -0.76 8.77 0.93
N THR A 41 -1.61 7.78 0.67
CA THR A 41 -1.83 7.19 -0.65
C THR A 41 -3.01 7.81 -1.39
N HIS A 42 -3.74 8.78 -0.81
CA HIS A 42 -4.97 9.33 -1.42
C HIS A 42 -4.76 9.82 -2.86
N ASN A 43 -3.64 10.49 -3.12
CA ASN A 43 -3.39 11.06 -4.45
C ASN A 43 -3.20 9.97 -5.51
N VAL A 44 -2.42 8.92 -5.19
CA VAL A 44 -2.20 7.81 -6.13
C VAL A 44 -3.45 6.95 -6.26
N GLU A 45 -4.21 6.76 -5.17
CA GLU A 45 -5.47 6.03 -5.21
C GLU A 45 -6.51 6.73 -6.09
N ASN A 46 -6.69 8.04 -5.91
CA ASN A 46 -7.59 8.84 -6.75
C ASN A 46 -7.15 8.84 -8.22
N PHE A 47 -5.84 8.93 -8.48
CA PHE A 47 -5.31 8.85 -9.84
C PHE A 47 -5.68 7.52 -10.50
N VAL A 48 -5.44 6.40 -9.81
CA VAL A 48 -5.73 5.05 -10.32
C VAL A 48 -7.22 4.83 -10.50
N GLU A 49 -8.06 5.28 -9.56
CA GLU A 49 -9.52 5.16 -9.67
C GLU A 49 -10.06 5.93 -10.89
N ASN A 50 -9.64 7.17 -11.07
CA ASN A 50 -10.09 7.99 -12.20
C ASN A 50 -9.58 7.44 -13.53
N PHE A 51 -8.31 7.02 -13.58
CA PHE A 51 -7.76 6.34 -14.75
C PHE A 51 -8.58 5.10 -15.11
N ALA A 52 -8.87 4.22 -14.15
CA ALA A 52 -9.63 2.99 -14.39
C ALA A 52 -11.04 3.29 -14.93
N LYS A 53 -11.72 4.31 -14.37
CA LYS A 53 -13.05 4.73 -14.87
C LYS A 53 -12.99 5.17 -16.33
N VAL A 54 -12.01 5.99 -16.69
CA VAL A 54 -11.84 6.48 -18.07
C VAL A 54 -11.38 5.36 -19.00
N TYR A 55 -10.43 4.50 -18.58
CA TYR A 55 -9.83 3.46 -19.40
C TYR A 55 -10.73 2.23 -19.61
N TYR A 56 -11.60 1.87 -18.67
CA TYR A 56 -12.48 0.71 -18.84
C TYR A 56 -13.94 1.06 -19.15
N SER A 57 -14.27 2.36 -19.28
CA SER A 57 -15.59 2.80 -19.74
C SER A 57 -15.53 3.36 -21.16
N TRP A 58 -16.42 2.91 -22.03
CA TRP A 58 -16.55 3.40 -23.39
C TRP A 58 -17.96 3.14 -23.93
N GLU A 59 -18.43 4.04 -24.80
CA GLU A 59 -19.72 3.94 -25.48
C GLU A 59 -19.54 3.84 -27.00
N LEU A 60 -20.59 3.45 -27.70
CA LEU A 60 -20.56 3.18 -29.14
C LEU A 60 -20.53 4.43 -30.03
N ASN A 61 -20.69 5.63 -29.47
CA ASN A 61 -20.79 6.84 -30.29
C ASN A 61 -19.41 7.47 -30.52
N ASP A 62 -19.17 7.96 -31.74
CA ASP A 62 -17.88 8.54 -32.16
C ASP A 62 -17.43 9.67 -31.22
N GLN A 63 -18.36 10.51 -30.77
CA GLN A 63 -18.08 11.59 -29.83
C GLN A 63 -17.56 11.06 -28.48
N SER A 64 -18.07 9.95 -27.98
CA SER A 64 -17.65 9.32 -26.73
C SER A 64 -16.28 8.68 -26.87
N ILE A 65 -15.99 8.09 -28.03
CA ILE A 65 -14.66 7.56 -28.35
C ILE A 65 -13.63 8.69 -28.42
N ASP A 66 -13.94 9.80 -29.11
CA ASP A 66 -13.05 10.95 -29.21
C ASP A 66 -12.85 11.61 -27.84
N ASN A 67 -13.92 11.80 -27.06
CA ASN A 67 -13.84 12.34 -25.70
C ASN A 67 -13.00 11.45 -24.77
N ARG A 68 -13.12 10.13 -24.91
CA ARG A 68 -12.30 9.18 -24.17
C ARG A 68 -10.83 9.33 -24.52
N MET A 69 -10.50 9.43 -25.81
CA MET A 69 -9.12 9.64 -26.26
C MET A 69 -8.54 10.94 -25.69
N GLU A 70 -9.33 12.01 -25.65
CA GLU A 70 -8.93 13.27 -25.04
C GLU A 70 -8.70 13.13 -23.53
N ASN A 71 -9.62 12.48 -22.80
CA ASN A 71 -9.50 12.27 -21.36
C ASN A 71 -8.31 11.39 -20.98
N LEU A 72 -7.93 10.41 -21.82
CA LEU A 72 -6.79 9.53 -21.58
C LEU A 72 -5.44 10.26 -21.67
N LYS A 73 -5.37 11.42 -22.35
CA LYS A 73 -4.14 12.25 -22.40
C LYS A 73 -3.66 12.73 -21.04
N ALA A 74 -4.58 12.87 -20.08
CA ALA A 74 -4.24 13.26 -18.71
C ALA A 74 -3.54 12.15 -17.91
N TYR A 75 -3.56 10.91 -18.41
CA TYR A 75 -3.05 9.72 -17.70
C TYR A 75 -1.95 8.97 -18.46
N LEU A 76 -1.92 9.08 -19.79
CA LEU A 76 -1.02 8.31 -20.65
C LEU A 76 -0.07 9.24 -21.43
N THR A 77 1.19 8.83 -21.52
CA THR A 77 2.16 9.45 -22.45
C THR A 77 1.71 9.26 -23.91
N GLU A 78 2.22 10.09 -24.82
CA GLU A 78 1.89 10.00 -26.25
C GLU A 78 2.18 8.61 -26.84
N GLU A 79 3.28 7.99 -26.41
CA GLU A 79 3.66 6.63 -26.83
C GLU A 79 2.64 5.57 -26.37
N LEU A 80 2.16 5.66 -25.13
CA LEU A 80 1.14 4.75 -24.59
C LEU A 80 -0.25 4.99 -25.20
N GLN A 81 -0.54 6.22 -25.62
CA GLN A 81 -1.76 6.53 -26.36
C GLN A 81 -1.74 5.90 -27.75
N ALA A 82 -0.63 6.03 -28.47
CA ALA A 82 -0.46 5.46 -29.81
C ALA A 82 -0.67 3.93 -29.81
N LEU A 83 -0.22 3.25 -28.76
CA LEU A 83 -0.40 1.80 -28.61
C LEU A 83 -1.85 1.39 -28.28
N ASN A 84 -2.66 2.28 -27.71
CA ASN A 84 -4.04 2.00 -27.30
C ASN A 84 -5.10 2.36 -28.34
N ILE A 85 -4.73 3.06 -29.43
CA ILE A 85 -5.66 3.50 -30.48
C ILE A 85 -6.40 2.31 -31.14
N ASP A 86 -5.74 1.15 -31.24
CA ASP A 86 -6.31 -0.04 -31.88
C ASP A 86 -7.05 -0.98 -30.90
N THR A 87 -7.03 -0.69 -29.59
CA THR A 87 -7.62 -1.57 -28.56
C THR A 87 -9.15 -1.51 -28.58
N VAL A 88 -9.75 -0.37 -28.94
CA VAL A 88 -11.20 -0.21 -29.08
C VAL A 88 -11.57 -0.18 -30.56
N ARG A 89 -11.95 -1.36 -31.06
CA ARG A 89 -12.40 -1.63 -32.42
C ARG A 89 -13.70 -0.85 -32.74
N LYS A 90 -13.63 0.12 -33.67
CA LYS A 90 -14.82 0.89 -34.13
C LYS A 90 -15.83 0.05 -34.93
N ASP A 91 -15.42 -1.13 -35.43
CA ASP A 91 -16.21 -2.03 -36.27
C ASP A 91 -17.10 -3.01 -35.48
N ILE A 92 -16.90 -3.18 -34.18
CA ILE A 92 -17.66 -4.12 -33.34
C ILE A 92 -18.35 -3.36 -32.20
N PRO A 93 -19.68 -3.49 -32.05
CA PRO A 93 -20.41 -2.71 -31.07
C PRO A 93 -20.28 -3.29 -29.66
N VAL A 94 -19.20 -2.92 -28.96
CA VAL A 94 -19.00 -3.21 -27.55
C VAL A 94 -19.00 -1.90 -26.77
N SER A 95 -19.72 -1.88 -25.64
CA SER A 95 -19.66 -0.80 -24.66
C SER A 95 -19.28 -1.39 -23.30
N SER A 96 -18.74 -0.55 -22.43
CA SER A 96 -18.39 -0.93 -21.07
C SER A 96 -18.59 0.25 -20.14
N SER A 97 -18.95 -0.06 -18.89
CA SER A 97 -19.12 0.93 -17.82
C SER A 97 -18.60 0.35 -16.51
N VAL A 98 -17.67 1.07 -15.89
CA VAL A 98 -17.13 0.70 -14.59
C VAL A 98 -18.15 0.99 -13.50
N ARG A 99 -18.49 -0.03 -12.70
CA ARG A 99 -19.42 0.12 -11.57
C ARG A 99 -18.73 0.53 -10.27
N GLY A 100 -17.46 0.19 -10.11
CA GLY A 100 -16.68 0.49 -8.92
C GLY A 100 -15.23 0.08 -9.11
N VAL A 101 -14.34 0.75 -8.39
CA VAL A 101 -12.91 0.45 -8.35
C VAL A 101 -12.56 0.20 -6.89
N GLN A 102 -11.82 -0.88 -6.63
CA GLN A 102 -11.31 -1.20 -5.30
C GLN A 102 -9.81 -1.36 -5.38
N ILE A 103 -9.09 -0.55 -4.61
CA ILE A 103 -7.63 -0.61 -4.48
C ILE A 103 -7.31 -1.48 -3.28
N TRP A 104 -6.66 -2.61 -3.53
CA TRP A 104 -6.39 -3.62 -2.49
C TRP A 104 -5.10 -3.34 -1.72
N MET A 105 -4.10 -2.76 -2.40
CA MET A 105 -2.79 -2.49 -1.82
C MET A 105 -2.04 -1.47 -2.67
N VAL A 106 -1.40 -0.52 -2.00
CA VAL A 106 -0.42 0.39 -2.60
C VAL A 106 0.95 0.00 -2.07
N LYS A 107 1.92 -0.16 -2.96
CA LYS A 107 3.32 -0.39 -2.62
C LYS A 107 4.15 0.69 -3.28
N ALA A 108 4.96 1.39 -2.50
CA ALA A 108 5.99 2.26 -3.05
C ALA A 108 7.09 1.41 -3.69
N ASP A 109 7.53 1.81 -4.88
CA ASP A 109 8.63 1.18 -5.61
C ASP A 109 9.81 2.17 -5.69
N GLY A 110 10.75 2.08 -4.72
CA GLY A 110 11.90 2.98 -4.54
C GLY A 110 11.54 4.39 -4.00
N GLU A 111 12.36 5.18 -3.29
CA GLU A 111 13.68 5.12 -2.66
C GLU A 111 13.49 5.77 -1.26
N LYS A 112 14.21 5.34 -0.22
CA LYS A 112 14.07 5.91 1.14
C LYS A 112 14.29 7.43 1.09
N PRO A 113 13.49 8.25 1.81
CA PRO A 113 13.75 9.68 1.88
C PRO A 113 15.14 9.93 2.49
N VAL A 114 15.94 10.76 1.82
CA VAL A 114 17.27 11.25 2.25
C VAL A 114 17.13 12.10 3.50
#